data_AF-A0A349WES6-F1
#
_entry.id   AF-A0A349WES6-F1
#
_cell.length_a   1.000
_cell.length_b   1.000
_cell.length_c   1.000
_cell.angle_alpha   90.00
_cell.angle_beta   90.00
_cell.angle_gamma   90.00
#
_symmetry.space_group_name_H-M   'P 1'
#
loop_
_entity.id
_entity.type
_entity.pdbx_description
1 polymer ?
#
loop_
_entity_poly.entity_id
_entity_poly.type
_entity_poly.pdbx_seq_one_letter_code
_entity_poly.pdbx_strand_id
1 'polypeptide(L)'
;MVDIFTDNPYFQKMYPKFKATRFALLVLMISIISFRFLNGEKYPSFTLEGTDGKQYHHNQFKDKEFVCIILYSNHCKISQSFEGLIKEISEHLDSENSMLLLVSPNNEYALLPDELAYSDVGDSLKEMRIRSKERNFEFPYLYDGVKQSIPNQLSAKSTPHAFLFNKTRSLVYSGRIGDYNDPDNLEKSDLYQTYRSARNHTHIKQVITKVHGTAIKTKEDIFIANEVRRRYSEESVKVRPINQQTLKFFLKYNLGKTTLFYLWSAKDQNSRENLLILSEIYKIFRKRGLKLFTI
;
A
#
# COMPACT_ATOMS: atom_id res chain seq x y z
N MET A 1 -51.45 11.03 -10.87
CA MET A 1 -51.08 11.96 -9.80
C MET A 1 -49.61 12.28 -10.00
N VAL A 2 -49.33 13.11 -11.01
CA VAL A 2 -48.88 14.51 -10.90
C VAL A 2 -47.37 14.58 -10.63
N ASP A 3 -46.65 14.82 -11.73
CA ASP A 3 -45.35 15.50 -11.78
C ASP A 3 -45.46 16.88 -11.13
N ILE A 4 -44.46 17.24 -10.32
CA ILE A 4 -44.28 18.57 -9.72
C ILE A 4 -42.81 18.94 -9.90
N PHE A 5 -42.55 19.68 -10.99
CA PHE A 5 -41.41 20.56 -11.32
C PHE A 5 -40.01 19.91 -11.45
N THR A 6 -39.29 19.89 -12.58
CA THR A 6 -39.23 20.80 -13.74
C THR A 6 -39.49 22.25 -13.41
N ASP A 7 -38.50 22.96 -12.88
CA ASP A 7 -38.19 24.34 -13.28
C ASP A 7 -36.90 24.81 -12.60
N ASN A 8 -35.78 24.67 -13.32
CA ASN A 8 -34.61 25.51 -13.07
C ASN A 8 -34.06 26.00 -14.43
N PRO A 9 -34.25 27.30 -14.77
CA PRO A 9 -33.91 27.83 -16.08
C PRO A 9 -32.42 28.13 -16.31
N TYR A 10 -31.50 27.68 -15.45
CA TYR A 10 -30.07 27.99 -15.58
C TYR A 10 -29.25 27.07 -16.49
N PHE A 11 -29.80 25.97 -17.01
CA PHE A 11 -29.02 24.98 -17.78
C PHE A 11 -29.21 25.01 -19.31
N GLN A 12 -30.01 25.94 -19.85
CA GLN A 12 -30.35 25.95 -21.28
C GLN A 12 -29.43 26.79 -22.17
N LYS A 13 -28.25 27.22 -21.70
CA LYS A 13 -27.40 28.16 -22.44
C LYS A 13 -25.94 27.72 -22.58
N MET A 14 -25.68 26.53 -23.15
CA MET A 14 -24.33 26.27 -23.71
C MET A 14 -24.15 25.20 -24.79
N TYR A 15 -25.17 24.74 -25.52
CA TYR A 15 -24.92 23.92 -26.73
C TYR A 15 -25.99 24.11 -27.81
N PRO A 16 -25.64 24.62 -29.02
CA PRO A 16 -26.58 24.65 -30.13
C PRO A 16 -26.81 23.24 -30.67
N LYS A 17 -28.09 22.88 -30.84
CA LYS A 17 -28.56 21.65 -31.48
C LYS A 17 -28.07 21.61 -32.93
N PHE A 18 -27.09 20.76 -33.24
CA PHE A 18 -26.73 20.46 -34.62
C PHE A 18 -27.66 19.38 -35.18
N LYS A 19 -28.38 19.76 -36.25
CA LYS A 19 -29.24 18.89 -37.05
C LYS A 19 -28.37 17.88 -37.80
N ALA A 20 -28.73 16.60 -37.68
CA ALA A 20 -28.16 15.52 -38.46
C ALA A 20 -28.56 15.65 -39.94
N THR A 21 -27.58 15.76 -40.84
CA THR A 21 -27.76 15.48 -42.26
C THR A 21 -26.66 14.54 -42.75
N ARG A 22 -27.14 13.47 -43.40
CA ARG A 22 -26.43 12.38 -44.04
C ARG A 22 -25.28 12.87 -44.93
N PHE A 23 -24.05 12.52 -44.57
CA PHE A 23 -22.98 12.31 -45.56
C PHE A 23 -22.18 11.08 -45.15
N ALA A 24 -22.14 10.12 -46.05
CA ALA A 24 -21.37 8.90 -45.93
C ALA A 24 -19.88 9.27 -45.94
N LEU A 25 -19.24 9.21 -44.77
CA LEU A 25 -17.80 9.02 -44.69
C LEU A 25 -17.59 7.64 -44.11
N LEU A 26 -17.33 6.67 -44.99
CA LEU A 26 -16.79 5.38 -44.65
C LEU A 26 -15.35 5.61 -44.16
N VAL A 27 -15.19 6.12 -42.94
CA VAL A 27 -13.92 6.10 -42.23
C VAL A 27 -13.71 4.64 -41.87
N LEU A 28 -12.85 3.98 -42.64
CA LEU A 28 -12.24 2.72 -42.27
C LEU A 28 -11.50 2.99 -40.96
N MET A 29 -12.20 2.83 -39.84
CA MET A 29 -11.61 2.66 -38.52
C MET A 29 -10.85 1.34 -38.61
N ILE A 30 -9.63 1.43 -39.15
CA ILE A 30 -8.56 0.55 -38.74
C ILE A 30 -8.51 0.79 -37.24
N SER A 31 -9.25 -0.04 -36.50
CA SER A 31 -8.89 -0.37 -35.14
C SER A 31 -7.46 -0.83 -35.27
N ILE A 32 -6.53 0.11 -35.10
CA ILE A 32 -5.22 -0.21 -34.58
C ILE A 32 -5.59 -0.81 -33.22
N ILE A 33 -5.86 -2.11 -33.24
CA ILE A 33 -5.52 -2.97 -32.13
C ILE A 33 -4.05 -2.62 -32.01
N SER A 34 -3.77 -1.68 -31.11
CA SER A 34 -2.50 -1.60 -30.45
C SER A 34 -2.37 -3.00 -29.88
N PHE A 35 -1.82 -3.91 -30.69
CA PHE A 35 -1.08 -5.03 -30.19
C PHE A 35 0.03 -4.32 -29.46
N ARG A 36 -0.26 -3.90 -28.21
CA ARG A 36 0.72 -3.91 -27.17
C ARG A 36 1.22 -5.33 -27.30
N PHE A 37 2.33 -5.49 -27.98
CA PHE A 37 3.31 -6.44 -27.53
C PHE A 37 3.32 -6.20 -26.02
N LEU A 38 2.63 -7.07 -25.28
CA LEU A 38 3.12 -7.46 -23.98
C LEU A 38 4.51 -7.99 -24.33
N ASN A 39 5.47 -7.06 -24.44
CA ASN A 39 6.83 -7.33 -24.05
C ASN A 39 6.61 -7.97 -22.69
N GLY A 40 6.73 -9.30 -22.62
CA GLY A 40 6.61 -10.01 -21.33
C GLY A 40 7.45 -9.20 -20.37
N GLU A 41 6.81 -8.64 -19.34
CA GLU A 41 7.38 -7.52 -18.59
C GLU A 41 8.79 -7.94 -18.19
N LYS A 42 9.78 -7.23 -18.72
CA LYS A 42 11.17 -7.64 -18.54
C LYS A 42 11.48 -7.54 -17.06
N TYR A 43 12.31 -8.46 -16.58
CA TYR A 43 12.82 -8.37 -15.21
C TYR A 43 13.38 -6.96 -14.93
N PRO A 44 12.87 -6.26 -13.91
CA PRO A 44 13.11 -4.84 -13.75
C PRO A 44 14.57 -4.58 -13.39
N SER A 45 15.13 -3.52 -13.97
CA SER A 45 16.44 -3.02 -13.56
C SER A 45 16.29 -2.19 -12.29
N PHE A 46 17.04 -2.54 -11.25
CA PHE A 46 17.03 -1.80 -9.98
C PHE A 46 18.40 -1.82 -9.29
N THR A 47 18.55 -0.87 -8.36
CA THR A 47 19.61 -0.80 -7.34
C THR A 47 19.02 -0.17 -6.10
N LEU A 48 18.78 -0.99 -5.07
CA LEU A 48 17.98 -0.65 -3.88
C LEU A 48 18.72 -1.05 -2.60
N GLU A 49 18.49 -0.28 -1.53
CA GLU A 49 19.00 -0.58 -0.19
C GLU A 49 18.06 -1.56 0.52
N GLY A 50 18.63 -2.57 1.17
CA GLY A 50 17.93 -3.51 2.04
C GLY A 50 17.85 -3.05 3.49
N THR A 51 16.92 -3.63 4.25
CA THR A 51 16.86 -3.47 5.71
C THR A 51 18.15 -3.90 6.40
N ASP A 52 18.89 -4.85 5.83
CA ASP A 52 20.20 -5.30 6.30
C ASP A 52 21.36 -4.32 6.01
N GLY A 53 21.08 -3.19 5.37
CA GLY A 53 22.05 -2.15 5.03
C GLY A 53 22.88 -2.45 3.78
N LYS A 54 22.60 -3.54 3.05
CA LYS A 54 23.29 -3.86 1.81
C LYS A 54 22.60 -3.23 0.60
N GLN A 55 23.38 -3.00 -0.44
CA GLN A 55 22.88 -2.62 -1.76
C GLN A 55 22.62 -3.87 -2.61
N TYR A 56 21.43 -3.94 -3.20
CA TYR A 56 21.01 -5.04 -4.05
C TYR A 56 20.83 -4.56 -5.49
N HIS A 57 21.43 -5.29 -6.44
CA HIS A 57 21.36 -5.03 -7.87
C HIS A 57 20.63 -6.17 -8.58
N HIS A 58 19.77 -5.86 -9.54
CA HIS A 58 19.01 -6.86 -10.30
C HIS A 58 19.90 -7.96 -10.94
N ASN A 59 21.08 -7.60 -11.45
CA ASN A 59 21.98 -8.52 -12.14
C ASN A 59 22.67 -9.57 -11.24
N GLN A 60 22.69 -9.37 -9.91
CA GLN A 60 23.36 -10.29 -8.97
C GLN A 60 22.65 -11.64 -8.87
N PHE A 61 21.39 -11.70 -9.29
CA PHE A 61 20.58 -12.90 -9.15
C PHE A 61 20.63 -13.81 -10.37
N LYS A 62 21.42 -13.51 -11.42
CA LYS A 62 21.42 -14.22 -12.73
C LYS A 62 21.50 -15.75 -12.64
N ASP A 63 22.12 -16.31 -11.60
CA ASP A 63 22.32 -17.75 -11.43
C ASP A 63 21.14 -18.45 -10.70
N LYS A 64 20.14 -17.67 -10.26
CA LYS A 64 18.91 -18.18 -9.62
C LYS A 64 17.92 -18.72 -10.65
N GLU A 65 17.36 -19.89 -10.35
CA GLU A 65 16.35 -20.56 -11.17
C GLU A 65 15.08 -19.71 -11.31
N PHE A 66 14.60 -19.17 -10.19
CA PHE A 66 13.53 -18.17 -10.19
C PHE A 66 13.89 -16.97 -9.31
N VAL A 67 13.39 -15.80 -9.69
CA VAL A 67 13.40 -14.60 -8.86
C VAL A 67 11.95 -14.17 -8.65
N CYS A 68 11.51 -14.21 -7.40
CA CYS A 68 10.22 -13.68 -6.97
C CYS A 68 10.42 -12.27 -6.44
N ILE A 69 9.59 -11.33 -6.90
CA ILE A 69 9.49 -9.98 -6.35
C ILE A 69 8.08 -9.81 -5.79
N ILE A 70 7.98 -9.42 -4.53
CA ILE A 70 6.71 -9.08 -3.90
C ILE A 70 6.75 -7.61 -3.50
N LEU A 71 5.90 -6.80 -4.14
CA LEU A 71 5.61 -5.46 -3.66
C LEU A 71 4.74 -5.57 -2.41
N TYR A 72 5.22 -5.02 -1.31
CA TYR A 72 4.66 -5.18 0.03
C TYR A 72 4.67 -3.84 0.77
N SER A 73 3.75 -3.67 1.71
CA SER A 73 3.64 -2.47 2.53
C SER A 73 3.44 -2.84 4.00
N ASN A 74 4.21 -2.21 4.88
CA ASN A 74 4.05 -2.33 6.33
C ASN A 74 2.68 -1.79 6.77
N HIS A 75 2.21 -0.68 6.18
CA HIS A 75 0.94 -0.05 6.59
C HIS A 75 -0.32 -0.65 5.95
N CYS A 76 -0.18 -1.62 5.04
CA CYS A 76 -1.30 -2.29 4.40
C CYS A 76 -1.69 -3.56 5.16
N LYS A 77 -2.89 -3.59 5.76
CA LYS A 77 -3.42 -4.78 6.46
C LYS A 77 -3.39 -6.05 5.60
N ILE A 78 -3.67 -5.94 4.30
CA ILE A 78 -3.68 -7.07 3.37
C ILE A 78 -2.26 -7.59 3.13
N SER A 79 -1.27 -6.71 3.04
CA SER A 79 0.13 -7.11 2.92
C SER A 79 0.59 -7.84 4.18
N GLN A 80 0.25 -7.28 5.35
CA GLN A 80 0.60 -7.88 6.64
C GLN A 80 0.00 -9.28 6.84
N SER A 81 -1.22 -9.53 6.36
CA SER A 81 -1.85 -10.85 6.53
C SER A 81 -1.12 -11.97 5.79
N PHE A 82 -0.31 -11.66 4.76
CA PHE A 82 0.45 -12.66 4.00
C PHE A 82 1.89 -12.86 4.51
N GLU A 83 2.31 -12.21 5.60
CA GLU A 83 3.71 -12.29 6.08
C GLU A 83 4.16 -13.72 6.40
N GLY A 84 3.28 -14.54 7.00
CA GLY A 84 3.56 -15.95 7.28
C GLY A 84 3.81 -16.73 5.99
N LEU A 85 2.87 -16.65 5.05
CA LEU A 85 2.96 -17.30 3.75
C LEU A 85 4.16 -16.82 2.92
N ILE A 86 4.51 -15.53 2.95
CA ILE A 86 5.70 -15.00 2.24
C ILE A 86 6.98 -15.66 2.79
N LYS A 87 7.07 -15.86 4.11
CA LYS A 87 8.22 -16.54 4.73
C LYS A 87 8.33 -17.98 4.27
N GLU A 88 7.24 -18.74 4.34
CA GLU A 88 7.21 -20.13 3.90
C GLU A 88 7.56 -20.27 2.41
N ILE A 89 7.00 -19.40 1.55
CA ILE A 89 7.36 -19.35 0.12
C ILE A 89 8.84 -19.04 -0.07
N SER A 90 9.41 -18.13 0.73
CA SER A 90 10.84 -17.80 0.65
C SER A 90 11.74 -18.99 1.00
N GLU A 91 11.39 -19.77 2.03
CA GLU A 91 12.13 -20.97 2.43
C GLU A 91 12.12 -22.03 1.31
N HIS A 92 10.97 -22.25 0.69
CA HIS A 92 10.86 -23.13 -0.47
C HIS A 92 11.66 -22.63 -1.67
N LEU A 93 11.61 -21.33 -1.97
CA LEU A 93 12.39 -20.75 -3.06
C LEU A 93 13.89 -20.92 -2.82
N ASP A 94 14.38 -20.62 -1.62
CA ASP A 94 15.81 -20.66 -1.31
C ASP A 94 16.37 -22.09 -1.37
N SER A 95 15.67 -23.06 -0.77
CA SER A 95 16.07 -24.49 -0.79
C SER A 95 16.15 -25.09 -2.21
N GLU A 96 15.52 -24.42 -3.18
CA GLU A 96 15.41 -24.85 -4.56
C GLU A 96 16.21 -23.96 -5.55
N ASN A 97 17.23 -23.24 -5.06
CA ASN A 97 18.09 -22.32 -5.83
C ASN A 97 17.31 -21.18 -6.52
N SER A 98 16.23 -20.74 -5.90
CA SER A 98 15.49 -19.53 -6.28
C SER A 98 15.66 -18.46 -5.21
N MET A 99 14.99 -17.32 -5.35
CA MET A 99 15.14 -16.19 -4.45
C MET A 99 13.84 -15.39 -4.36
N LEU A 100 13.49 -14.92 -3.17
CA LEU A 100 12.44 -13.94 -2.94
C LEU A 100 13.04 -12.58 -2.56
N LEU A 101 12.50 -11.52 -3.18
CA LEU A 101 12.79 -10.13 -2.83
C LEU A 101 11.48 -9.47 -2.39
N LEU A 102 11.41 -9.11 -1.11
CA LEU A 102 10.33 -8.26 -0.61
C LEU A 102 10.72 -6.81 -0.90
N VAL A 103 9.79 -6.00 -1.41
CA VAL A 103 10.07 -4.62 -1.82
C VAL A 103 8.98 -3.69 -1.30
N SER A 104 9.36 -2.64 -0.57
CA SER A 104 8.46 -1.54 -0.21
C SER A 104 8.47 -0.46 -1.30
N PRO A 105 7.38 -0.28 -2.07
CA PRO A 105 7.32 0.72 -3.14
C PRO A 105 6.79 2.08 -2.66
N ASN A 106 6.46 2.22 -1.38
CA ASN A 106 5.74 3.38 -0.85
C ASN A 106 6.70 4.49 -0.46
N ASN A 107 6.45 5.69 -0.95
CA ASN A 107 7.15 6.87 -0.50
C ASN A 107 6.73 7.22 0.94
N GLU A 108 7.70 7.27 1.86
CA GLU A 108 7.45 7.55 3.28
C GLU A 108 6.75 8.90 3.53
N TYR A 109 6.96 9.89 2.66
CA TYR A 109 6.34 11.22 2.79
C TYR A 109 4.91 11.29 2.23
N ALA A 110 4.47 10.26 1.52
CA ALA A 110 3.14 10.19 0.91
C ALA A 110 2.10 9.47 1.79
N LEU A 111 2.51 8.97 2.96
CA LEU A 111 1.62 8.29 3.90
C LEU A 111 0.68 9.28 4.60
N LEU A 112 -0.61 8.94 4.65
CA LEU A 112 -1.58 9.67 5.45
C LEU A 112 -1.61 9.12 6.89
N PRO A 113 -1.79 9.97 7.92
CA PRO A 113 -1.82 9.50 9.31
C PRO A 113 -2.85 8.38 9.57
N ASP A 114 -4.05 8.49 9.01
CA ASP A 114 -5.10 7.47 9.23
C ASP A 114 -4.76 6.11 8.56
N GLU A 115 -3.84 6.07 7.59
CA GLU A 115 -3.41 4.82 6.93
C GLU A 115 -2.46 4.02 7.82
N LEU A 116 -1.70 4.71 8.67
CA LEU A 116 -0.84 4.10 9.69
C LEU A 116 -1.67 3.43 10.80
N ALA A 117 -2.98 3.67 10.86
CA ALA A 117 -3.82 3.14 11.92
C ALA A 117 -3.96 1.60 11.89
N TYR A 118 -3.44 0.92 10.87
CA TYR A 118 -3.42 -0.53 10.72
C TYR A 118 -2.04 -1.16 10.94
N SER A 119 -1.04 -0.37 11.32
CA SER A 119 0.32 -0.84 11.53
C SER A 119 0.93 -0.20 12.77
N ASP A 120 1.91 -0.90 13.33
CA ASP A 120 2.84 -0.42 14.35
C ASP A 120 3.92 0.50 13.76
N VAL A 121 4.22 0.32 12.48
CA VAL A 121 5.31 1.01 11.78
C VAL A 121 4.90 1.46 10.37
N GLY A 122 5.48 2.57 9.89
CA GLY A 122 5.35 3.05 8.52
C GLY A 122 6.25 2.33 7.51
N ASP A 123 6.36 2.89 6.31
CA ASP A 123 7.14 2.33 5.19
C ASP A 123 8.52 2.98 4.98
N SER A 124 9.00 3.82 5.92
CA SER A 124 10.38 4.31 5.84
C SER A 124 11.37 3.17 5.99
N LEU A 125 12.57 3.30 5.41
CA LEU A 125 13.61 2.27 5.55
C LEU A 125 13.96 1.97 7.03
N LYS A 126 13.92 2.99 7.89
CA LYS A 126 14.13 2.83 9.34
C LYS A 126 13.05 1.96 9.97
N GLU A 127 11.79 2.18 9.62
CA GLU A 127 10.64 1.41 10.12
C GLU A 127 10.60 0.00 9.53
N MET A 128 10.97 -0.16 8.26
CA MET A 128 11.13 -1.46 7.62
C MET A 128 12.14 -2.34 8.37
N ARG A 129 13.24 -1.77 8.87
CA ARG A 129 14.21 -2.50 9.72
C ARG A 129 13.57 -3.04 11.00
N ILE A 130 12.68 -2.26 11.62
CA ILE A 130 11.94 -2.68 12.81
C ILE A 130 11.04 -3.86 12.44
N ARG A 131 10.20 -3.72 11.39
CA ARG A 131 9.30 -4.81 10.94
C ARG A 131 10.06 -6.09 10.59
N SER A 132 11.13 -5.96 9.82
CA SER A 132 11.98 -7.08 9.39
C SER A 132 12.52 -7.88 10.56
N LYS A 133 12.96 -7.18 11.63
CA LYS A 133 13.47 -7.79 12.85
C LYS A 133 12.35 -8.44 13.66
N GLU A 134 11.23 -7.77 13.85
CA GLU A 134 10.10 -8.28 14.65
C GLU A 134 9.42 -9.49 14.01
N ARG A 135 9.39 -9.56 12.66
CA ARG A 135 8.81 -10.67 11.90
C ARG A 135 9.80 -11.77 11.53
N ASN A 136 11.09 -11.57 11.84
CA ASN A 136 12.18 -12.46 11.43
C ASN A 136 12.13 -12.74 9.92
N PHE A 137 12.20 -11.68 9.11
CA PHE A 137 12.37 -11.83 7.67
C PHE A 137 13.83 -12.17 7.39
N GLU A 138 14.06 -13.38 6.86
CA GLU A 138 15.39 -13.91 6.53
C GLU A 138 15.73 -13.78 5.03
N PHE A 139 14.91 -13.02 4.30
CA PHE A 139 15.08 -12.69 2.89
C PHE A 139 15.25 -11.17 2.71
N PRO A 140 15.83 -10.70 1.59
CA PRO A 140 16.01 -9.27 1.36
C PRO A 140 14.68 -8.52 1.34
N TYR A 141 14.61 -7.49 2.19
CA TYR A 141 13.53 -6.53 2.21
C TYR A 141 14.04 -5.15 1.79
N LEU A 142 13.69 -4.73 0.57
CA LEU A 142 14.30 -3.61 -0.15
C LEU A 142 13.39 -2.37 -0.15
N TYR A 143 13.96 -1.19 -0.03
CA TYR A 143 13.21 0.07 -0.12
C TYR A 143 13.29 0.68 -1.52
N ASP A 144 12.13 0.82 -2.17
CA ASP A 144 11.94 1.46 -3.47
C ASP A 144 10.95 2.63 -3.42
N GLY A 145 10.71 3.21 -2.23
CA GLY A 145 9.74 4.30 -2.05
C GLY A 145 10.12 5.63 -2.73
N VAL A 146 11.42 5.87 -2.94
CA VAL A 146 11.90 7.12 -3.55
C VAL A 146 11.92 7.03 -5.08
N LYS A 147 12.51 5.96 -5.62
CA LYS A 147 12.71 5.78 -7.07
C LYS A 147 11.51 5.13 -7.75
N GLN A 148 10.78 4.28 -7.02
CA GLN A 148 9.67 3.48 -7.53
C GLN A 148 10.05 2.75 -8.82
N SER A 149 11.30 2.29 -8.89
CA SER A 149 11.91 1.72 -10.09
C SER A 149 11.23 0.42 -10.54
N ILE A 150 10.89 -0.46 -9.61
CA ILE A 150 10.23 -1.74 -9.85
C ILE A 150 8.74 -1.55 -10.22
N PRO A 151 7.89 -0.90 -9.40
CA PRO A 151 6.47 -0.76 -9.72
C PRO A 151 6.23 -0.01 -11.04
N ASN A 152 7.07 0.98 -11.39
CA ASN A 152 6.95 1.69 -12.66
C ASN A 152 7.24 0.79 -13.87
N GLN A 153 8.27 -0.06 -13.80
CA GLN A 153 8.60 -0.99 -14.89
C GLN A 153 7.59 -2.13 -15.04
N LEU A 154 6.98 -2.56 -13.93
CA LEU A 154 5.98 -3.64 -13.88
C LEU A 154 4.52 -3.15 -13.90
N SER A 155 4.31 -1.85 -14.15
CA SER A 155 2.98 -1.20 -14.13
C SER A 155 2.13 -1.53 -12.89
N ALA A 156 2.78 -1.77 -11.76
CA ALA A 156 2.14 -2.16 -10.52
C ALA A 156 1.54 -0.94 -9.82
N LYS A 157 0.34 -1.10 -9.26
CA LYS A 157 -0.40 0.02 -8.66
C LYS A 157 -0.80 -0.21 -7.21
N SER A 158 -0.60 -1.43 -6.69
CA SER A 158 -1.10 -1.83 -5.38
C SER A 158 -0.13 -2.74 -4.63
N THR A 159 -0.29 -2.77 -3.31
CA THR A 159 0.34 -3.74 -2.41
C THR A 159 -0.72 -4.55 -1.65
N PRO A 160 -0.56 -5.87 -1.48
CA PRO A 160 0.55 -6.68 -1.99
C PRO A 160 0.40 -7.02 -3.48
N HIS A 161 1.51 -7.19 -4.22
CA HIS A 161 1.50 -7.66 -5.62
C HIS A 161 2.77 -8.49 -5.90
N ALA A 162 2.60 -9.75 -6.27
CA ALA A 162 3.69 -10.67 -6.54
C ALA A 162 3.99 -10.83 -8.04
N PHE A 163 5.26 -11.01 -8.34
CA PHE A 163 5.81 -11.27 -9.66
C PHE A 163 6.81 -12.43 -9.57
N LEU A 164 6.77 -13.34 -10.54
CA LEU A 164 7.73 -14.45 -10.62
C LEU A 164 8.41 -14.44 -11.98
N PHE A 165 9.74 -14.43 -11.96
CA PHE A 165 10.58 -14.47 -13.15
C PHE A 165 11.34 -15.79 -13.19
N ASN A 166 11.36 -16.46 -14.34
CA ASN A 166 12.10 -17.69 -14.54
C ASN A 166 13.62 -17.43 -14.75
N LYS A 167 14.37 -18.50 -15.05
CA LYS A 167 15.82 -18.48 -15.26
C LYS A 167 16.27 -17.51 -16.36
N THR A 168 15.49 -17.40 -17.44
CA THR A 168 15.75 -16.45 -18.54
C THR A 168 15.26 -15.03 -18.22
N ARG A 169 14.79 -14.79 -16.99
CA ARG A 169 14.24 -13.51 -16.51
C ARG A 169 12.99 -13.07 -17.27
N SER A 170 12.22 -14.05 -17.76
CA SER A 170 10.89 -13.85 -18.34
C SER A 170 9.84 -13.93 -17.24
N LEU A 171 8.86 -13.03 -17.26
CA LEU A 171 7.74 -13.03 -16.32
C LEU A 171 6.83 -14.24 -16.57
N VAL A 172 6.67 -15.09 -15.55
CA VAL A 172 5.78 -16.27 -15.57
C VAL A 172 4.55 -16.10 -14.68
N TYR A 173 4.59 -15.19 -13.69
CA TYR A 173 3.46 -14.90 -12.80
C TYR A 173 3.37 -13.41 -12.49
N SER A 174 2.16 -12.84 -12.49
CA SER A 174 1.87 -11.53 -11.91
C SER A 174 0.50 -11.53 -11.24
N GLY A 175 0.41 -11.23 -9.95
CA GLY A 175 -0.88 -11.22 -9.27
C GLY A 175 -0.83 -11.26 -7.74
N ARG A 176 -1.89 -11.82 -7.13
CA ARG A 176 -2.00 -11.98 -5.67
C ARG A 176 -0.99 -13.00 -5.13
N ILE A 177 -0.74 -12.98 -3.83
CA ILE A 177 0.15 -13.97 -3.19
C ILE A 177 -0.60 -15.29 -3.00
N GLY A 178 -1.80 -15.24 -2.41
CA GLY A 178 -2.67 -16.39 -2.22
C GLY A 178 -4.12 -15.99 -1.95
N ASP A 179 -4.92 -16.94 -1.43
CA ASP A 179 -6.30 -16.69 -1.07
C ASP A 179 -6.40 -15.72 0.12
N TYR A 180 -7.12 -14.63 -0.06
CA TYR A 180 -7.33 -13.62 0.99
C TYR A 180 -8.13 -14.15 2.18
N ASN A 181 -9.00 -15.15 1.95
CA ASN A 181 -9.77 -15.76 3.03
C ASN A 181 -8.97 -16.78 3.84
N ASP A 182 -7.79 -17.16 3.35
CA ASP A 182 -6.94 -18.19 3.94
C ASP A 182 -5.46 -17.85 3.71
N PRO A 183 -4.98 -16.71 4.26
CA PRO A 183 -3.74 -16.07 3.84
C PRO A 183 -2.47 -16.81 4.28
N ASP A 184 -2.59 -17.83 5.13
CA ASP A 184 -1.50 -18.69 5.58
C ASP A 184 -1.48 -20.05 4.86
N ASN A 185 -2.39 -20.29 3.91
CA ASN A 185 -2.49 -21.58 3.23
C ASN A 185 -1.63 -21.63 1.97
N LEU A 186 -0.46 -22.28 2.08
CA LEU A 186 0.49 -22.48 0.99
C LEU A 186 -0.14 -23.17 -0.22
N GLU A 187 -1.01 -24.17 -0.01
CA GLU A 187 -1.65 -24.90 -1.11
C GLU A 187 -2.64 -24.04 -1.90
N LYS A 188 -3.18 -22.99 -1.28
CA LYS A 188 -4.04 -21.99 -1.94
C LYS A 188 -3.28 -20.77 -2.45
N SER A 189 -1.95 -20.78 -2.40
CA SER A 189 -1.13 -19.70 -2.96
C SER A 189 -1.01 -19.83 -4.48
N ASP A 190 -1.67 -18.96 -5.24
CA ASP A 190 -1.50 -18.94 -6.70
C ASP A 190 -0.05 -18.68 -7.11
N LEU A 191 0.69 -17.86 -6.33
CA LEU A 191 2.11 -17.62 -6.54
C LEU A 191 2.92 -18.91 -6.40
N TYR A 192 2.74 -19.62 -5.28
CA TYR A 192 3.48 -20.85 -5.00
C TYR A 192 3.10 -21.98 -5.97
N GLN A 193 1.81 -22.16 -6.26
CA GLN A 193 1.35 -23.16 -7.23
C GLN A 193 1.91 -22.87 -8.63
N THR A 194 2.00 -21.60 -9.02
CA THR A 194 2.66 -21.23 -10.29
C THR A 194 4.15 -21.53 -10.27
N TYR A 195 4.84 -21.26 -9.16
CA TYR A 195 6.25 -21.61 -8.99
C TYR A 195 6.48 -23.12 -9.13
N ARG A 196 5.70 -23.95 -8.42
CA ARG A 196 5.77 -25.42 -8.50
C ARG A 196 5.50 -25.94 -9.90
N SER A 197 4.50 -25.39 -10.60
CA SER A 197 4.21 -25.74 -11.99
C SER A 197 5.35 -25.32 -12.93
N ALA A 198 5.85 -24.10 -12.80
CA ALA A 198 6.91 -23.56 -13.66
C ALA A 198 8.24 -24.33 -13.53
N ARG A 199 8.53 -24.89 -12.35
CA ARG A 199 9.71 -25.75 -12.15
C ARG A 199 9.68 -27.04 -12.96
N ASN A 200 8.48 -27.60 -13.18
CA ASN A 200 8.32 -28.90 -13.83
C ASN A 200 8.14 -28.80 -15.35
N HIS A 201 8.03 -27.58 -15.90
CA HIS A 201 7.74 -27.35 -17.30
C HIS A 201 8.75 -26.39 -17.93
N THR A 202 9.34 -26.78 -19.06
CA THR A 202 10.25 -25.92 -19.83
C THR A 202 9.56 -24.74 -20.49
N HIS A 203 8.24 -24.82 -20.73
CA HIS A 203 7.44 -23.75 -21.34
C HIS A 203 6.17 -23.54 -20.52
N ILE A 204 6.11 -22.44 -19.77
CA ILE A 204 4.90 -22.04 -19.05
C ILE A 204 4.34 -20.74 -19.63
N LYS A 205 3.03 -20.72 -19.86
CA LYS A 205 2.32 -19.48 -20.20
C LYS A 205 2.27 -18.59 -18.97
N GLN A 206 2.45 -17.27 -19.16
CA GLN A 206 2.29 -16.31 -18.09
C GLN A 206 0.91 -16.45 -17.43
N VAL A 207 0.91 -16.58 -16.10
CA VAL A 207 -0.29 -16.60 -15.26
C VAL A 207 -0.51 -15.20 -14.69
N ILE A 208 -1.74 -14.69 -14.78
CA ILE A 208 -2.11 -13.40 -14.23
C ILE A 208 -3.35 -13.58 -13.34
N THR A 209 -3.27 -13.12 -12.09
CA THR A 209 -4.41 -13.15 -11.16
C THR A 209 -4.78 -11.74 -10.71
N LYS A 210 -6.01 -11.56 -10.23
CA LYS A 210 -6.47 -10.28 -9.70
C LYS A 210 -5.77 -9.98 -8.38
N VAL A 211 -5.30 -8.75 -8.24
CA VAL A 211 -4.69 -8.23 -7.03
C VAL A 211 -5.75 -7.52 -6.18
N HIS A 212 -5.69 -7.71 -4.87
CA HIS A 212 -6.50 -6.99 -3.90
C HIS A 212 -5.56 -6.37 -2.86
N GLY A 213 -5.70 -5.07 -2.62
CA GLY A 213 -4.74 -4.34 -1.80
C GLY A 213 -4.97 -2.84 -1.81
N THR A 214 -4.04 -2.11 -1.20
CA THR A 214 -4.04 -0.64 -1.15
C THR A 214 -3.17 -0.07 -2.25
N ALA A 215 -3.46 1.14 -2.70
CA ALA A 215 -2.67 1.83 -3.70
C ALA A 215 -1.23 2.09 -3.20
N ILE A 216 -0.26 1.96 -4.09
CA ILE A 216 1.13 2.37 -3.84
C ILE A 216 1.16 3.88 -3.63
N LYS A 217 1.91 4.34 -2.63
CA LYS A 217 2.08 5.76 -2.30
C LYS A 217 3.21 6.36 -3.12
N THR A 218 2.85 7.22 -4.06
CA THR A 218 3.80 7.78 -5.04
C THR A 218 4.28 9.17 -4.67
N LYS A 219 5.23 9.69 -5.45
CA LYS A 219 5.72 11.07 -5.29
C LYS A 219 4.59 12.10 -5.47
N GLU A 220 3.63 11.83 -6.35
CA GLU A 220 2.48 12.71 -6.61
C GLU A 220 1.56 12.82 -5.38
N ASP A 221 1.46 11.75 -4.58
CA ASP A 221 0.67 11.72 -3.35
C ASP A 221 1.26 12.57 -2.22
N ILE A 222 2.55 12.95 -2.30
CA ILE A 222 3.21 13.78 -1.27
C ILE A 222 2.50 15.12 -1.10
N PHE A 223 2.01 15.73 -2.20
CA PHE A 223 1.27 16.98 -2.13
C PHE A 223 -0.01 16.83 -1.30
N ILE A 224 -0.77 15.77 -1.55
CA ILE A 224 -2.01 15.46 -0.83
C ILE A 224 -1.68 15.18 0.65
N ALA A 225 -0.62 14.41 0.93
CA ALA A 225 -0.18 14.14 2.29
C ALA A 225 0.23 15.41 3.05
N ASN A 226 0.92 16.35 2.39
CA ASN A 226 1.27 17.64 2.96
C ASN A 226 0.01 18.48 3.27
N GLU A 227 -0.95 18.56 2.37
CA GLU A 227 -2.21 19.29 2.61
C GLU A 227 -3.01 18.69 3.77
N VAL A 228 -3.07 17.35 3.88
CA VAL A 228 -3.71 16.70 5.02
C VAL A 228 -2.98 17.00 6.32
N ARG A 229 -1.64 16.94 6.33
CA ARG A 229 -0.82 17.29 7.51
C ARG A 229 -1.00 18.75 7.92
N ARG A 230 -1.03 19.68 6.97
CA ARG A 230 -1.29 21.11 7.19
C ARG A 230 -2.68 21.33 7.78
N ARG A 231 -3.71 20.72 7.18
CA ARG A 231 -5.07 20.77 7.73
C ARG A 231 -5.11 20.25 9.17
N TYR A 232 -4.42 19.14 9.47
CA TYR A 232 -4.36 18.58 10.82
C TYR A 232 -3.62 19.46 11.82
N SER A 233 -2.65 20.28 11.39
CA SER A 233 -1.99 21.25 12.27
C SER A 233 -2.83 22.50 12.53
N GLU A 234 -3.74 22.85 11.63
CA GLU A 234 -4.62 24.02 11.73
C GLU A 234 -5.97 23.71 12.42
N GLU A 235 -6.20 22.45 12.81
CA GLU A 235 -7.44 22.05 13.48
C GLU A 235 -7.60 22.75 14.84
N SER A 236 -8.71 23.48 15.01
CA SER A 236 -9.04 24.15 16.26
C SER A 236 -9.31 23.14 17.38
N VAL A 237 -8.62 23.30 18.51
CA VAL A 237 -8.89 22.53 19.74
C VAL A 237 -9.91 23.25 20.62
N LYS A 238 -10.90 22.50 21.13
CA LYS A 238 -11.88 23.04 22.07
C LYS A 238 -11.31 22.99 23.48
N VAL A 239 -10.97 24.15 24.05
CA VAL A 239 -10.54 24.28 25.44
C VAL A 239 -11.76 24.55 26.32
N ARG A 240 -11.89 23.80 27.41
CA ARG A 240 -12.95 23.99 28.42
C ARG A 240 -12.36 23.83 29.81
N PRO A 241 -12.74 24.67 30.78
CA PRO A 241 -12.40 24.42 32.18
C PRO A 241 -13.01 23.09 32.64
N ILE A 242 -12.26 22.31 33.40
CA ILE A 242 -12.71 21.04 33.98
C ILE A 242 -12.50 21.07 35.50
N ASN A 243 -13.41 20.45 36.24
CA ASN A 243 -13.30 20.29 37.69
C ASN A 243 -13.30 18.81 38.09
N GLN A 244 -13.07 18.55 39.38
CA GLN A 244 -12.99 17.18 39.90
C GLN A 244 -14.27 16.36 39.70
N GLN A 245 -15.45 16.98 39.77
CA GLN A 245 -16.72 16.28 39.55
C GLN A 245 -16.85 15.83 38.10
N THR A 246 -16.52 16.70 37.15
CA THR A 246 -16.52 16.38 35.72
C THR A 246 -15.52 15.28 35.38
N LEU A 247 -14.31 15.31 35.97
CA LEU A 247 -13.32 14.24 35.76
C LEU A 247 -13.81 12.90 36.33
N LYS A 248 -14.36 12.90 37.55
CA LYS A 248 -14.96 11.69 38.16
C LYS A 248 -16.09 11.13 37.32
N PHE A 249 -16.91 11.99 36.71
CA PHE A 249 -17.96 11.57 35.78
C PHE A 249 -17.35 10.83 34.58
N PHE A 250 -16.35 11.41 33.90
CA PHE A 250 -15.72 10.78 32.74
C PHE A 250 -15.00 9.46 33.06
N LEU A 251 -14.41 9.34 34.24
CA LEU A 251 -13.76 8.10 34.68
C LEU A 251 -14.78 7.02 35.07
N LYS A 252 -15.92 7.40 35.67
CA LYS A 252 -16.97 6.48 36.10
C LYS A 252 -17.80 5.95 34.94
N TYR A 253 -18.08 6.79 33.94
CA TYR A 253 -18.92 6.43 32.80
C TYR A 253 -18.06 6.03 31.62
N ASN A 254 -18.11 4.73 31.28
CA ASN A 254 -17.48 4.20 30.08
C ASN A 254 -18.07 4.89 28.84
N LEU A 255 -17.24 5.60 28.09
CA LEU A 255 -17.66 6.34 26.88
C LEU A 255 -17.88 5.45 25.66
N GLY A 256 -17.87 4.11 25.82
CA GLY A 256 -18.04 3.11 24.76
C GLY A 256 -16.92 3.12 23.72
N LYS A 257 -15.86 3.90 23.93
CA LYS A 257 -14.72 4.07 23.05
C LYS A 257 -13.45 4.20 23.88
N THR A 258 -12.33 3.69 23.35
CA THR A 258 -11.00 3.86 23.95
C THR A 258 -10.73 5.34 24.16
N THR A 259 -10.56 5.73 25.42
CA THR A 259 -10.41 7.12 25.84
C THR A 259 -9.13 7.26 26.65
N LEU A 260 -8.25 8.17 26.23
CA LEU A 260 -7.02 8.51 26.92
C LEU A 260 -7.18 9.89 27.58
N PHE A 261 -6.94 9.94 28.89
CA PHE A 261 -6.77 11.18 29.64
C PHE A 261 -5.28 11.40 29.89
N TYR A 262 -4.77 12.56 29.50
CA TYR A 262 -3.35 12.90 29.63
C TYR A 262 -3.18 14.23 30.38
N LEU A 263 -2.60 14.17 31.57
CA LEU A 263 -2.32 15.34 32.40
C LEU A 263 -0.93 15.90 32.05
N TRP A 264 -0.83 17.20 31.77
CA TRP A 264 0.42 17.84 31.38
C TRP A 264 0.55 19.25 31.96
N SER A 265 1.76 19.81 31.90
CA SER A 265 2.02 21.16 32.37
C SER A 265 2.94 21.89 31.39
N ALA A 266 2.60 23.14 31.06
CA ALA A 266 3.46 23.98 30.22
C ALA A 266 4.86 24.21 30.82
N LYS A 267 5.00 24.07 32.14
CA LYS A 267 6.27 24.23 32.86
C LYS A 267 7.15 22.97 32.83
N ASP A 268 6.57 21.81 32.54
CA ASP A 268 7.30 20.54 32.51
C ASP A 268 7.57 20.12 31.07
N GLN A 269 8.85 20.09 30.68
CA GLN A 269 9.25 19.81 29.30
C GLN A 269 8.82 18.41 28.84
N ASN A 270 9.00 17.39 29.69
CA ASN A 270 8.70 16.00 29.33
C ASN A 270 7.20 15.83 29.04
N SER A 271 6.32 16.40 29.87
CA SER A 271 4.89 16.28 29.64
C SER A 271 4.42 17.02 28.38
N ARG A 272 5.07 18.14 28.01
CA ARG A 272 4.81 18.82 26.72
C ARG A 272 5.27 17.99 25.52
N GLU A 273 6.45 17.39 25.57
CA GLU A 273 6.95 16.57 24.46
C GLU A 273 6.05 15.35 24.24
N ASN A 274 5.64 14.69 25.31
CA ASN A 274 4.66 13.62 25.28
C ASN A 274 3.29 14.07 24.74
N LEU A 275 2.86 15.31 25.02
CA LEU A 275 1.63 15.86 24.44
C LEU A 275 1.70 15.91 22.91
N LEU A 276 2.86 16.29 22.35
CA LEU A 276 3.07 16.33 20.90
C LEU A 276 2.97 14.92 20.30
N ILE A 277 3.64 13.95 20.91
CA ILE A 277 3.59 12.54 20.50
C ILE A 277 2.15 12.02 20.54
N LEU A 278 1.43 12.26 21.63
CA LEU A 278 0.03 11.84 21.77
C LEU A 278 -0.90 12.51 20.77
N SER A 279 -0.61 13.77 20.39
CA SER A 279 -1.34 14.47 19.33
C SER A 279 -1.18 13.78 17.97
N GLU A 280 0.04 13.32 17.64
CA GLU A 280 0.32 12.56 16.43
C GLU A 280 -0.39 11.20 16.43
N ILE A 281 -0.28 10.46 17.55
CA ILE A 281 -1.00 9.18 17.75
C ILE A 281 -2.51 9.38 17.61
N TYR A 282 -3.06 10.45 18.19
CA TYR A 282 -4.47 10.78 18.05
C TYR A 282 -4.86 10.99 16.59
N LYS A 283 -4.06 11.72 15.80
CA LYS A 283 -4.32 11.95 14.37
C LYS A 283 -4.33 10.66 13.56
N ILE A 284 -3.58 9.64 13.98
CA ILE A 284 -3.57 8.30 13.37
C ILE A 284 -4.85 7.53 13.75
N PHE A 285 -5.20 7.47 15.03
CA PHE A 285 -6.23 6.53 15.52
C PHE A 285 -7.63 7.12 15.74
N ARG A 286 -7.82 8.44 15.58
CA ARG A 286 -9.12 9.11 15.85
C ARG A 286 -10.29 8.54 15.06
N LYS A 287 -10.09 8.15 13.79
CA LYS A 287 -11.13 7.52 12.97
C LYS A 287 -11.47 6.10 13.44
N ARG A 288 -10.58 5.48 14.21
CA ARG A 288 -10.80 4.18 14.87
C ARG A 288 -11.43 4.30 16.26
N GLY A 289 -11.84 5.51 16.64
CA GLY A 289 -12.60 5.76 17.84
C GLY A 289 -11.77 6.19 19.05
N LEU A 290 -10.45 6.36 18.92
CA LEU A 290 -9.63 6.92 19.99
C LEU A 290 -10.13 8.34 20.34
N LYS A 291 -10.44 8.56 21.62
CA LYS A 291 -10.67 9.89 22.19
C LYS A 291 -9.46 10.28 23.02
N LEU A 292 -8.92 11.48 22.78
CA LEU A 292 -7.85 12.05 23.58
C LEU A 292 -8.37 13.29 24.30
N PHE A 293 -8.27 13.29 25.63
CA PHE A 293 -8.51 14.45 26.48
C PHE A 293 -7.20 14.81 27.16
N THR A 294 -6.75 16.05 26.98
CA THR A 294 -5.52 16.55 27.62
C THR A 294 -5.91 17.60 28.66
N ILE A 295 -5.37 17.48 29.86
CA ILE A 295 -5.68 18.31 31.04
C ILE A 295 -4.43 19.06 31.45
#